data_AF-A0A212KFR0-F1
#
_entry.id   AF-A0A212KFR0-F1
#
_cell.length_a   1.000
_cell.length_b   1.000
_cell.length_c   1.000
_cell.angle_alpha   90.00
_cell.angle_beta   90.00
_cell.angle_gamma   90.00
#
_symmetry.space_group_name_H-M   'P 1'
#
loop_
_entity.id
_entity.type
_entity.pdbx_description
1 polymer ?
#
loop_
_entity_poly.entity_id
_entity_poly.type
_entity_poly.pdbx_seq_one_letter_code
_entity_poly.pdbx_strand_id
1 'polypeptide(L)' 'MTQASGNHWVKRYQNAGIPGLYTRLGQGCKPLIIDADKESVLAAIKADRQNVQAAKAAWEALSGKSVSRLTFQRF' A
#
# COMPACT_ATOMS: atom_id res chain seq x y z
N MET A 1 29.85 21.10 -0.48
CA MET A 1 28.94 20.87 0.68
C MET A 1 27.52 21.20 0.23
N THR A 2 26.65 20.21 0.08
CA THR A 2 25.28 20.41 -0.44
C THR A 2 24.34 20.77 0.71
N GLN A 3 24.25 22.07 1.05
CA GLN A 3 23.22 22.59 1.97
C GLN A 3 21.85 22.57 1.28
N ALA A 4 21.11 21.47 1.38
CA ALA A 4 19.71 21.43 0.95
C ALA A 4 18.91 20.32 1.62
N SER A 5 18.75 20.34 2.95
CA SER A 5 17.85 19.38 3.62
C SER A 5 16.63 20.04 4.30
N GLY A 6 16.73 21.28 4.80
CA GLY A 6 15.59 21.95 5.46
C GLY A 6 14.57 22.58 4.50
N ASN A 7 15.04 23.25 3.43
CA ASN A 7 14.18 24.12 2.62
C ASN A 7 13.41 23.41 1.49
N HIS A 8 13.63 22.10 1.29
CA HIS A 8 12.97 21.39 0.19
C HIS A 8 11.45 21.26 0.40
N TRP A 9 11.02 20.97 1.63
CA TRP A 9 9.60 20.90 1.97
C TRP A 9 8.90 22.25 1.82
N VAL A 10 9.55 23.33 2.29
CA VAL A 10 9.05 24.71 2.16
C VAL A 10 8.91 25.10 0.69
N LYS A 11 9.92 24.83 -0.15
CA LYS A 11 9.87 25.10 -1.60
C LYS A 11 8.76 24.31 -2.30
N ARG A 12 8.57 23.05 -1.93
CA ARG A 12 7.49 22.21 -2.48
C ARG A 12 6.10 22.75 -2.13
N TYR A 13 5.92 23.16 -0.89
CA TYR A 13 4.67 23.78 -0.45
C TYR A 13 4.41 25.12 -1.14
N GLN A 14 5.42 25.98 -1.26
CA GLN A 14 5.26 27.27 -1.95
C GLN A 14 4.88 27.11 -3.44
N ASN A 15 5.41 26.09 -4.12
CA ASN A 15 5.15 25.87 -5.54
C ASN A 15 3.78 25.23 -5.83
N ALA A 16 3.35 24.26 -5.01
CA ALA A 16 2.21 23.41 -5.32
C ALA A 16 1.24 23.21 -4.14
N GLY A 17 1.39 23.99 -3.07
CA GLY A 17 0.55 23.92 -1.88
C GLY A 17 0.59 22.54 -1.20
N ILE A 18 -0.57 22.13 -0.67
CA ILE A 18 -0.76 20.80 -0.06
C ILE A 18 -0.45 19.65 -1.05
N PRO A 19 -0.87 19.69 -2.33
CA PRO A 19 -0.47 18.69 -3.33
C PRO A 19 1.05 18.53 -3.46
N GLY A 20 1.78 19.63 -3.32
CA GLY A 20 3.23 19.65 -3.32
C GLY A 20 3.86 18.80 -2.21
N LEU A 21 3.14 18.47 -1.15
CA LEU A 21 3.61 17.70 -0.01
C LEU A 21 3.33 16.20 -0.09
N TYR A 22 2.50 15.74 -1.03
CA TYR A 22 2.25 14.31 -1.20
C TYR A 22 3.51 13.53 -1.57
N THR A 23 3.54 12.25 -1.23
CA THR A 23 4.62 11.34 -1.62
C THR A 23 4.70 11.28 -3.14
N ARG A 24 5.88 11.58 -3.71
CA ARG A 24 6.07 11.55 -5.16
C ARG A 24 5.99 10.10 -5.67
N LEU A 25 5.51 9.94 -6.89
CA LEU A 25 5.55 8.65 -7.59
C LEU A 25 6.98 8.10 -7.59
N GLY A 26 7.14 6.84 -7.15
CA GLY A 26 8.44 6.18 -7.01
C GLY A 26 9.20 6.45 -5.69
N GLN A 27 8.65 7.27 -4.79
CA GLN A 27 9.16 7.43 -3.43
C GLN A 27 8.25 6.70 -2.43
N GLY A 28 8.84 6.11 -1.39
CA GLY A 28 8.11 5.36 -0.34
C GLY A 28 7.97 3.85 -0.61
N CYS A 29 7.39 3.14 0.36
CA CYS A 29 7.14 1.70 0.24
C CYS A 29 5.99 1.42 -0.72
N LYS A 30 6.21 0.47 -1.64
CA LYS A 30 5.16 -0.01 -2.54
C LYS A 30 4.07 -0.75 -1.73
N PRO A 31 2.79 -0.62 -2.09
CA PRO A 31 1.72 -1.43 -1.50
C PRO A 31 2.00 -2.93 -1.71
N LEU A 32 1.71 -3.75 -0.70
CA LEU A 32 1.85 -5.21 -0.81
C LEU A 32 0.71 -5.84 -1.62
N ILE A 33 -0.49 -5.27 -1.51
CA ILE A 33 -1.67 -5.61 -2.31
C ILE A 33 -1.91 -4.43 -3.24
N ILE A 34 -1.87 -4.69 -4.56
CA ILE A 34 -2.10 -3.68 -5.61
C ILE A 34 -3.50 -3.85 -6.20
N ASP A 35 -3.99 -2.86 -6.94
CA ASP A 35 -5.34 -2.93 -7.55
C ASP A 35 -5.54 -4.17 -8.45
N ALA A 36 -4.47 -4.68 -9.07
CA ALA A 36 -4.51 -5.92 -9.85
C ALA A 36 -4.82 -7.16 -8.99
N ASP A 37 -4.48 -7.16 -7.70
CA ASP A 37 -4.76 -8.25 -6.78
C ASP A 37 -6.21 -8.21 -6.26
N LYS A 38 -6.96 -7.13 -6.52
CA LYS A 38 -8.26 -6.87 -5.89
C LYS A 38 -9.25 -8.00 -6.07
N GLU A 39 -9.38 -8.51 -7.28
CA GLU A 39 -10.32 -9.58 -7.58
C GLU A 39 -9.94 -10.88 -6.87
N SER A 40 -8.64 -11.19 -6.81
CA SER A 40 -8.12 -12.38 -6.13
C SER A 40 -8.35 -12.34 -4.61
N VAL A 41 -8.15 -11.17 -3.98
CA VAL A 41 -8.40 -10.97 -2.55
C VAL A 41 -9.89 -11.08 -2.24
N LEU A 42 -10.74 -10.45 -3.06
CA LEU A 42 -12.20 -10.55 -2.91
C LEU A 42 -12.70 -11.99 -3.09
N ALA A 43 -12.13 -12.77 -4.01
CA ALA A 43 -12.47 -14.17 -4.19
C ALA A 43 -12.11 -15.00 -2.94
N ALA A 44 -10.92 -14.80 -2.39
CA ALA A 44 -10.49 -15.49 -1.17
C ALA A 44 -11.36 -15.14 0.05
N ILE A 45 -11.73 -13.86 0.22
CA ILE A 45 -12.63 -13.43 1.30
C ILE A 45 -14.05 -13.98 1.09
N LYS A 46 -14.52 -14.08 -0.15
CA LYS A 46 -15.84 -14.68 -0.44
C LYS A 46 -15.88 -16.17 -0.12
N ALA A 47 -14.79 -16.91 -0.35
CA ALA A 47 -14.68 -18.32 0.00
C ALA A 47 -14.73 -18.53 1.53
N ASP A 48 -13.98 -17.73 2.29
CA ASP A 48 -13.84 -17.86 3.75
C ASP A 48 -14.29 -16.59 4.50
N ARG A 49 -15.57 -16.21 4.34
CA ARG A 49 -16.13 -14.97 4.91
C ARG A 49 -15.97 -14.83 6.42
N GLN A 50 -16.01 -15.94 7.16
CA GLN A 50 -15.99 -15.93 8.62
C GLN A 50 -14.57 -15.90 9.18
N ASN A 51 -13.57 -16.33 8.41
CA ASN A 51 -12.20 -16.48 8.88
C ASN A 51 -11.21 -15.80 7.94
N VAL A 52 -10.93 -14.54 8.22
CA VAL A 52 -9.97 -13.72 7.48
C VAL A 52 -8.57 -14.34 7.45
N GLN A 53 -8.17 -15.08 8.49
CA GLN A 53 -6.85 -15.71 8.53
C GLN A 53 -6.77 -16.91 7.57
N ALA A 54 -7.85 -17.67 7.43
CA ALA A 54 -7.94 -18.76 6.45
C ALA A 54 -7.97 -18.21 5.02
N ALA A 55 -8.81 -17.20 4.75
CA ALA A 55 -8.85 -16.50 3.46
C ALA A 55 -7.47 -15.95 3.07
N LYS A 56 -6.78 -15.34 4.03
CA LYS A 56 -5.41 -14.82 3.85
C LYS A 56 -4.45 -15.94 3.49
N ALA A 57 -4.41 -17.04 4.25
CA ALA A 57 -3.50 -18.15 3.99
C ALA A 57 -3.73 -18.77 2.61
N ALA A 58 -5.01 -18.93 2.20
CA ALA A 58 -5.36 -19.40 0.87
C ALA A 58 -4.87 -18.44 -0.23
N TRP A 59 -5.04 -17.13 -0.02
CA TRP A 59 -4.57 -16.11 -0.97
C TRP A 59 -3.04 -16.01 -1.05
N GLU A 60 -2.33 -16.10 0.07
CA GLU A 60 -0.86 -16.11 0.11
C GLU A 60 -0.30 -17.34 -0.62
N ALA A 61 -0.94 -18.50 -0.48
CA ALA A 61 -0.56 -19.73 -1.19
C ALA A 61 -0.73 -19.60 -2.72
N LEU A 62 -1.77 -18.90 -3.19
CA LEU A 62 -2.03 -18.69 -4.62
C LEU A 62 -1.16 -17.58 -5.23
N SER A 63 -0.97 -16.48 -4.50
CA SER A 63 -0.27 -15.29 -4.99
C SER A 63 1.24 -15.35 -4.80
N GLY A 64 1.73 -16.20 -3.88
CA GLY A 64 3.13 -16.23 -3.46
C GLY A 64 3.58 -14.99 -2.69
N LYS A 65 2.66 -14.08 -2.34
CA LYS A 65 2.93 -12.87 -1.57
C LYS A 65 2.66 -13.15 -0.10
N SER A 66 3.45 -12.52 0.79
CA SER A 66 3.14 -12.51 2.22
C SER A 66 2.69 -11.12 2.67
N VAL A 67 1.57 -11.07 3.38
CA VAL A 67 0.94 -9.87 3.90
C VAL A 67 0.65 -10.01 5.38
N SER A 68 0.45 -8.89 6.08
CA SER A 68 -0.06 -8.95 7.45
C SER A 68 -1.57 -9.23 7.45
N ARG A 69 -2.09 -9.84 8.51
CA ARG A 69 -3.54 -10.01 8.69
C ARG A 69 -4.28 -8.66 8.63
N LEU A 70 -3.71 -7.63 9.26
CA LEU A 70 -4.26 -6.26 9.25
C LEU A 70 -4.31 -5.67 7.84
N THR A 71 -3.27 -5.88 7.03
CA THR A 71 -3.24 -5.43 5.64
C THR A 71 -4.33 -6.11 4.83
N PHE A 72 -4.49 -7.43 4.98
CA PHE A 72 -5.50 -8.20 4.26
C PHE A 72 -6.93 -7.84 4.69
N GLN A 73 -7.14 -7.52 5.97
CA GLN A 73 -8.45 -7.11 6.48
C GLN A 73 -8.84 -5.67 6.10
N ARG A 74 -7.86 -4.77 5.93
CA ARG A 74 -8.10 -3.36 5.56
C ARG A 74 -8.36 -3.16 4.07
N PHE A 75 -8.00 -4.15 3.26
CA PHE A 75 -8.19 -4.14 1.82
C PHE A 75 -9.65 -4.40 1.46
#